data_AF-A0A822FUT4-F1
#
_entry.id   AF-A0A822FUT4-F1
#
_cell.length_a   1.000
_cell.length_b   1.000
_cell.length_c   1.000
_cell.angle_alpha   90.00
_cell.angle_beta   90.00
_cell.angle_gamma   90.00
#
_symmetry.space_group_name_H-M   'P 1'
#
loop_
_entity.id
_entity.type
_entity.pdbx_description
1 polymer ?
#
loop_
_entity_poly.entity_id
_entity_poly.type
_entity_poly.pdbx_seq_one_letter_code
_entity_poly.pdbx_strand_id
1 'polypeptide(L)' 'ALIGSPKTTTTTTATTTTTTTATTTTTTTMTTTTTTTATTTTTTTTTSTATTVNGK' A
#
# COMPACT_ATOMS: atom_id res chain seq x y z
N ALA A 1 32.33 -35.96 13.88
CA ALA A 1 32.02 -34.56 13.51
C ALA A 1 30.51 -34.37 13.50
N LEU A 2 29.97 -33.53 14.40
CA LEU A 2 28.55 -33.19 14.41
C LEU A 2 28.32 -32.03 13.43
N ILE A 3 28.05 -32.35 12.16
CA ILE A 3 27.44 -31.38 11.23
C ILE A 3 25.99 -31.18 11.69
N GLY A 4 25.71 -30.01 12.27
CA GLY A 4 24.37 -29.66 12.75
C GLY A 4 23.33 -29.73 11.63
N SER A 5 22.12 -30.20 11.97
CA SER A 5 21.01 -30.31 11.02
C SER A 5 20.76 -28.98 10.29
N PRO A 6 20.50 -28.98 8.97
CA PRO A 6 20.20 -27.76 8.22
C PRO A 6 19.00 -27.04 8.84
N LYS A 7 19.09 -25.71 8.97
CA LYS A 7 17.95 -24.86 9.36
C LYS A 7 17.06 -24.66 8.14
N THR A 8 15.75 -24.75 8.32
CA THR A 8 14.77 -24.46 7.26
C THR A 8 14.56 -22.95 7.17
N THR A 9 14.70 -22.39 5.96
CA THR A 9 14.41 -20.99 5.64
C THR A 9 13.09 -20.89 4.90
N THR A 10 12.20 -19.99 5.31
CA THR A 10 10.92 -19.71 4.66
C THR A 10 10.89 -18.26 4.17
N THR A 11 10.43 -18.05 2.93
CA THR A 11 10.22 -16.72 2.35
C THR A 11 8.74 -16.52 2.09
N THR A 12 8.19 -15.40 2.54
CA THR A 12 6.79 -15.01 2.36
C THR A 12 6.73 -13.67 1.67
N THR A 13 6.02 -13.61 0.54
CA THR A 13 5.73 -12.38 -0.18
C THR A 13 4.28 -11.99 0.08
N ALA A 14 4.06 -10.78 0.57
CA ALA A 14 2.74 -10.21 0.83
C ALA A 14 2.54 -8.93 0.01
N THR A 15 1.41 -8.86 -0.69
CA THR A 15 1.00 -7.71 -1.50
C THR A 15 -0.20 -7.05 -0.86
N THR A 16 -0.10 -5.75 -0.56
CA THR A 16 -1.19 -4.94 0.01
C THR A 16 -1.54 -3.81 -0.93
N THR A 17 -2.82 -3.72 -1.32
CA THR A 17 -3.34 -2.66 -2.19
C THR A 17 -4.27 -1.75 -1.38
N THR A 18 -3.97 -0.44 -1.36
CA THR A 18 -4.79 0.57 -0.67
C THR A 18 -5.32 1.57 -1.70
N THR A 19 -6.64 1.74 -1.74
CA THR A 19 -7.30 2.72 -2.61
C THR A 19 -7.88 3.84 -1.75
N THR A 20 -7.49 5.09 -2.04
CA THR A 20 -7.97 6.29 -1.35
C THR A 20 -8.70 7.18 -2.35
N THR A 21 -9.95 7.55 -2.04
CA THR A 21 -10.75 8.49 -2.83
C THR A 21 -10.92 9.78 -2.04
N ALA A 22 -10.49 10.90 -2.60
CA ALA A 22 -10.65 12.23 -2.02
C ALA A 22 -11.55 13.09 -2.93
N THR A 23 -12.42 13.90 -2.32
CA THR A 23 -13.27 14.87 -3.02
C THR A 23 -12.88 16.27 -2.59
N THR A 24 -12.49 17.09 -3.56
CA THR A 24 -12.11 18.50 -3.36
C THR A 24 -13.16 19.39 -4.01
N THR A 25 -13.71 20.33 -3.24
CA THR A 25 -14.68 21.33 -3.72
C THR A 25 -13.99 22.68 -3.80
N THR A 26 -14.00 23.30 -4.99
CA THR A 26 -13.54 24.68 -5.19
C THR A 26 -14.72 25.56 -5.55
N THR A 27 -14.96 26.61 -4.77
CA THR A 27 -16.01 27.61 -5.04
C THR A 27 -15.34 28.89 -5.53
N THR A 28 -15.66 29.31 -6.76
CA THR A 28 -15.17 30.57 -7.33
C THR A 28 -16.31 31.58 -7.39
N THR A 29 -16.16 32.71 -6.68
CA THR A 29 -17.14 33.81 -6.69
C THR A 29 -16.89 34.72 -7.88
N MET A 30 -17.60 34.48 -8.99
CA MET A 30 -17.81 35.49 -10.03
C MET A 30 -19.25 36.00 -9.92
N THR A 31 -19.64 37.00 -10.72
CA THR A 31 -21.02 37.53 -10.81
C THR A 31 -22.09 36.43 -11.00
N THR A 32 -21.65 35.23 -11.42
CA THR A 32 -22.37 33.95 -11.31
C THR A 32 -21.54 32.97 -10.45
N THR A 33 -22.07 32.51 -9.31
CA THR A 33 -21.41 31.50 -8.45
C THR A 33 -21.25 30.18 -9.21
N THR A 34 -20.01 29.72 -9.40
CA THR A 34 -19.71 28.39 -9.98
C THR A 34 -18.99 27.53 -8.95
N THR A 35 -19.58 26.38 -8.61
CA THR A 35 -18.97 25.37 -7.74
C THR A 35 -18.44 24.23 -8.59
N THR A 36 -17.16 23.90 -8.46
CA THR A 36 -16.55 22.76 -9.14
C THR A 36 -16.17 21.70 -8.10
N THR A 37 -16.78 20.52 -8.21
CA THR A 37 -16.44 19.34 -7.41
C THR A 37 -15.50 18.46 -8.22
N ALA A 38 -14.30 18.21 -7.70
CA ALA A 38 -13.33 17.30 -8.29
C ALA A 38 -13.16 16.07 -7.39
N THR A 39 -13.15 14.87 -7.99
CA THR A 39 -12.88 13.62 -7.29
C THR A 39 -11.54 13.07 -7.78
N THR A 40 -10.63 12.80 -6.84
CA THR A 40 -9.31 12.21 -7.13
C THR A 40 -9.22 10.85 -6.44
N THR A 41 -8.94 9.82 -7.23
CA THR A 41 -8.75 8.45 -6.74
C THR A 41 -7.27 8.09 -6.86
N THR A 42 -6.65 7.67 -5.77
CA THR A 42 -5.25 7.24 -5.71
C THR A 42 -5.18 5.80 -5.22
N THR A 43 -4.59 4.92 -6.03
CA THR A 43 -4.35 3.51 -5.69
C THR A 43 -2.87 3.29 -5.45
N THR A 44 -2.51 2.80 -4.27
CA THR A 44 -1.12 2.47 -3.90
C THR A 44 -0.99 0.98 -3.63
N THR A 45 -0.09 0.32 -4.36
CA THR A 45 0.22 -1.11 -4.18
C THR A 45 1.59 -1.24 -3.54
N THR A 46 1.67 -1.91 -2.39
CA THR A 46 2.93 -2.19 -1.69
C THR A 46 3.17 -3.69 -1.67
N THR A 47 4.34 -4.11 -2.16
CA THR A 47 4.81 -5.51 -2.09
C THR A 47 5.91 -5.59 -1.04
N SER A 48 5.77 -6.55 -0.12
CA SER A 48 6.74 -6.81 0.94
C SER A 48 7.19 -8.27 0.90
N THR A 49 8.50 -8.50 1.07
CA THR A 49 9.09 -9.84 1.13
C THR A 49 9.76 -10.01 2.48
N ALA A 50 9.32 -11.00 3.25
CA ALA A 50 9.92 -11.36 4.53
C ALA A 50 10.58 -12.74 4.42
N THR A 51 11.77 -12.89 5.00
CA THR A 51 12.48 -14.18 5.10
C THR A 51 12.68 -14.50 6.57
N THR A 52 12.21 -15.67 7.00
CA THR A 52 12.42 -16.19 8.35
C THR A 52 13.26 -17.46 8.29
N VAL A 53 14.23 -17.57 9.19
CA VAL A 53 14.99 -18.81 9.40
C VAL A 53 14.48 -19.39 10.71
N ASN A 54 13.78 -20.52 10.65
CA ASN A 54 13.41 -21.23 11.87
C ASN A 54 14.68 -21.90 12.42
N GLY A 55 15.33 -21.21 13.37
CA GLY A 55 16.31 -21.85 14.26
C GLY A 55 15.59 -22.91 15.10
N LYS A 56 16.27 -24.03 15.36
CA LYS A 56 15.75 -25.20 16.07
C LYS A 56 14.92 -24.85 17.31
#